data_AF-A0A935W263-F1
#
_entry.id   AF-A0A935W263-F1
#
_cell.length_a   1.000
_cell.length_b   1.000
_cell.length_c   1.000
_cell.angle_alpha   90.00
_cell.angle_beta   90.00
_cell.angle_gamma   90.00
#
_symmetry.space_group_name_H-M   'P 1'
#
loop_
_entity.id
_entity.type
_entity.pdbx_description
1 polymer ?
#
loop_
_entity_poly.entity_id
_entity_poly.type
_entity_poly.pdbx_seq_one_letter_code
_entity_poly.pdbx_strand_id
1 'polypeptide(L)'
;MNRRAENVEQDRKSRKSGLAIVVRVYWMFLGYIPMVASVASILEATDFPSAADFAFWTSVLSIALARFYDVTRLNGTTAEGGPATLADWRRHAAWLLGIATIVWAAIRILASRA
;
A
#
# COMPACT_ATOMS: atom_id res chain seq x y z
N MET A 1 -2.68 -39.97 15.85
CA MET A 1 -2.54 -38.58 15.36
C MET A 1 -2.43 -37.66 16.59
N ASN A 2 -1.44 -36.78 16.65
CA ASN A 2 -1.05 -36.06 17.88
C ASN A 2 -1.78 -34.70 17.97
N ARG A 3 -2.70 -34.52 18.94
CA ARG A 3 -3.48 -33.28 19.14
C ARG A 3 -2.61 -32.01 19.25
N ARG A 4 -1.36 -32.12 19.72
CA ARG A 4 -0.42 -30.97 19.73
C ARG A 4 -0.10 -30.47 18.33
N ALA A 5 0.04 -31.37 17.34
CA ALA A 5 0.34 -30.98 15.97
C ALA A 5 -0.84 -30.28 15.29
N GLU A 6 -2.07 -30.73 15.58
CA GLU A 6 -3.31 -30.11 15.08
C GLU A 6 -3.48 -28.67 15.60
N ASN A 7 -3.26 -28.45 16.90
CA ASN A 7 -3.33 -27.11 17.51
C ASN A 7 -2.32 -26.13 16.89
N VAL A 8 -1.07 -26.58 16.68
CA VAL A 8 -0.01 -25.73 16.09
C VAL A 8 -0.34 -25.31 14.65
N GLU A 9 -0.87 -26.22 13.83
CA GLU A 9 -1.24 -25.91 12.46
C GLU A 9 -2.47 -24.98 12.41
N GLN A 10 -3.44 -25.17 13.31
CA GLN A 10 -4.61 -24.30 13.43
C GLN A 10 -4.23 -22.88 13.86
N ASP A 11 -3.32 -22.72 14.84
CA ASP A 11 -2.79 -21.42 15.26
C ASP A 11 -2.02 -20.71 14.14
N ARG A 12 -1.28 -21.47 13.34
CA ARG A 12 -0.56 -20.93 12.17
C ARG A 12 -1.51 -20.46 11.08
N LYS A 13 -2.56 -21.25 10.78
CA LYS A 13 -3.59 -20.90 9.80
C LYS A 13 -4.37 -19.66 10.23
N SER A 14 -4.76 -19.60 11.50
CA SER A 14 -5.44 -18.43 12.09
C SER A 14 -4.58 -17.17 12.01
N ARG A 15 -3.30 -17.24 12.43
CA ARG A 15 -2.36 -16.11 12.32
C ARG A 15 -2.17 -15.63 10.88
N LYS A 16 -2.02 -16.54 9.92
CA LYS A 16 -1.94 -16.19 8.50
C LYS A 16 -3.21 -15.50 7.99
N SER A 17 -4.38 -15.98 8.42
CA SER A 17 -5.67 -15.38 8.06
C SER A 17 -5.83 -13.96 8.63
N GLY A 18 -5.48 -13.76 9.91
CA GLY A 18 -5.51 -12.44 10.54
C GLY A 18 -4.57 -11.45 9.86
N LEU A 19 -3.34 -11.88 9.56
CA LEU A 19 -2.36 -11.06 8.82
C LEU A 19 -2.87 -10.70 7.42
N ALA A 20 -3.49 -11.64 6.70
CA ALA A 20 -4.08 -11.38 5.38
C ALA A 20 -5.13 -10.28 5.42
N ILE A 21 -6.01 -10.28 6.41
CA ILE A 21 -7.03 -9.24 6.58
C ILE A 21 -6.38 -7.88 6.84
N VAL A 22 -5.43 -7.80 7.78
CA VAL A 22 -4.76 -6.54 8.14
C VAL A 22 -4.02 -5.94 6.94
N VAL A 23 -3.23 -6.75 6.23
CA VAL A 23 -2.51 -6.31 5.04
C VAL A 23 -3.48 -5.82 3.97
N ARG A 24 -4.61 -6.54 3.79
CA ARG A 24 -5.64 -6.17 2.82
C ARG A 24 -6.30 -4.83 3.12
N VAL A 25 -6.71 -4.62 4.37
CA VAL A 25 -7.30 -3.34 4.79
C VAL A 25 -6.27 -2.21 4.69
N TYR A 26 -5.00 -2.49 5.00
CA TYR A 26 -3.93 -1.51 4.90
C TYR A 26 -3.73 -1.00 3.47
N TRP A 27 -3.51 -1.90 2.49
CA TRP A 27 -3.21 -1.46 1.12
C TRP A 27 -4.45 -0.87 0.42
N MET A 28 -5.67 -1.25 0.83
CA MET A 28 -6.89 -0.68 0.27
C MET A 28 -7.22 0.72 0.82
N PHE A 29 -6.92 0.99 2.10
CA PHE A 29 -7.37 2.21 2.77
C PHE A 29 -6.30 2.89 3.62
N LEU A 30 -5.76 2.22 4.65
CA LEU A 30 -4.93 2.91 5.64
C LEU A 30 -3.65 3.50 5.05
N GLY A 31 -3.04 2.83 4.05
CA GLY A 31 -1.83 3.33 3.40
C GLY A 31 -2.04 4.66 2.66
N TYR A 32 -3.27 4.98 2.25
CA TYR A 32 -3.59 6.24 1.58
C TYR A 32 -3.73 7.43 2.54
N ILE A 33 -3.99 7.20 3.83
CA ILE A 33 -4.13 8.27 4.84
C ILE A 33 -2.88 9.15 4.93
N PRO A 34 -1.68 8.59 5.20
CA PRO A 34 -0.45 9.41 5.25
C PRO A 34 -0.09 10.00 3.89
N MET A 35 -0.44 9.31 2.79
CA MET A 35 -0.23 9.83 1.43
C MET A 35 -1.03 11.13 1.20
N VAL A 36 -2.32 11.12 1.55
CA VAL A 36 -3.20 12.31 1.43
C VAL A 36 -2.81 13.39 2.42
N ALA A 37 -2.44 13.04 3.66
CA ALA A 37 -1.95 14.02 4.64
C ALA A 37 -0.69 14.75 4.13
N SER A 38 0.21 14.02 3.45
CA SER A 38 1.42 14.60 2.88
C SER A 38 1.12 15.66 1.80
N VAL A 39 0.01 15.55 1.08
CA VAL A 39 -0.39 16.55 0.07
C VAL A 39 -0.58 17.94 0.68
N ALA A 40 -1.28 18.03 1.81
CA ALA A 40 -1.48 19.30 2.50
C ALA A 40 -0.15 19.92 2.94
N SER A 41 0.75 19.10 3.50
CA SER A 41 2.08 19.54 3.92
C SER A 41 2.98 19.95 2.74
N ILE A 42 2.82 19.36 1.55
CA ILE A 42 3.55 19.79 0.35
C ILE A 42 3.09 21.16 -0.12
N LEU A 43 1.80 21.49 0.00
CA LEU A 43 1.28 22.81 -0.40
C LEU A 43 1.84 23.95 0.45
N GLU A 44 2.13 23.68 1.72
CA GLU A 44 2.72 24.65 2.65
C GLU A 44 4.26 24.69 2.59
N ALA A 45 4.89 23.71 1.93
CA ALA A 45 6.34 23.59 1.91
C ALA A 45 6.97 24.44 0.80
N THR A 46 7.79 25.41 1.20
CA THR A 46 8.59 26.25 0.28
C THR A 46 9.81 25.52 -0.30
N ASP A 47 10.32 24.52 0.42
CA ASP A 47 11.55 23.82 0.07
C ASP A 47 11.30 22.63 -0.85
N PHE A 48 12.24 22.37 -1.76
CA PHE A 48 12.23 21.23 -2.67
C PHE A 48 13.60 20.54 -2.75
N PRO A 49 13.71 19.23 -2.42
CA PRO A 49 12.66 18.35 -1.87
C PRO A 49 12.39 18.61 -0.36
N SER A 50 11.14 18.44 0.07
CA SER A 50 10.72 18.54 1.48
C SER A 50 10.54 17.17 2.11
N ALA A 51 10.49 17.14 3.45
CA ALA A 51 10.13 15.94 4.20
C ALA A 51 8.75 15.38 3.80
N ALA A 52 7.82 16.23 3.36
CA ALA A 52 6.50 15.82 2.92
C ALA A 52 6.55 15.08 1.56
N ASP A 53 7.49 15.41 0.65
CA ASP A 53 7.70 14.61 -0.57
C ASP A 53 8.15 13.19 -0.21
N PHE A 54 9.08 13.07 0.73
CA PHE A 54 9.58 11.77 1.18
C PHE A 54 8.48 10.94 1.85
N ALA A 55 7.65 11.56 2.68
CA ALA A 55 6.50 10.92 3.31
C ALA A 55 5.46 10.44 2.27
N PHE A 56 5.19 11.26 1.26
CA PHE A 56 4.31 10.91 0.15
C PHE A 56 4.82 9.67 -0.60
N TRP A 57 6.07 9.70 -1.06
CA TRP A 57 6.66 8.59 -1.82
C TRP A 57 6.85 7.32 -1.00
N THR A 58 7.16 7.45 0.29
CA THR A 58 7.24 6.31 1.21
C THR A 58 5.89 5.65 1.39
N SER A 59 4.80 6.43 1.48
CA SER A 59 3.44 5.90 1.54
C SER A 59 3.04 5.17 0.25
N VAL A 60 3.40 5.73 -0.91
CA VAL A 60 3.18 5.08 -2.21
C VAL A 60 3.91 3.73 -2.29
N LEU A 61 5.19 3.70 -1.90
CA LEU A 61 5.98 2.47 -1.88
C LEU A 61 5.44 1.45 -0.88
N SER A 62 5.02 1.88 0.31
CA SER A 62 4.50 0.95 1.33
C SER A 62 3.18 0.31 0.91
N ILE A 63 2.29 1.04 0.23
CA ILE A 63 1.06 0.48 -0.35
C ILE A 63 1.40 -0.57 -1.42
N ALA A 64 2.31 -0.23 -2.34
CA ALA A 64 2.72 -1.14 -3.41
C ALA A 64 3.35 -2.43 -2.86
N LEU A 65 4.20 -2.33 -1.83
CA LEU A 65 4.83 -3.46 -1.16
C LEU A 65 3.84 -4.29 -0.35
N ALA A 66 2.89 -3.65 0.34
CA ALA A 66 1.83 -4.37 1.04
C ALA A 66 0.98 -5.19 0.07
N ARG A 67 0.61 -4.63 -1.09
CA ARG A 67 -0.09 -5.40 -2.13
C ARG A 67 0.78 -6.50 -2.72
N PHE A 68 2.08 -6.27 -2.88
CA PHE A 68 3.01 -7.33 -3.31
C PHE A 68 3.04 -8.50 -2.33
N TYR A 69 3.12 -8.19 -1.03
CA TYR A 69 3.13 -9.20 0.03
C TYR A 69 1.80 -9.96 0.11
N ASP A 70 0.67 -9.25 -0.03
CA ASP A 70 -0.67 -9.83 -0.09
C ASP A 70 -0.77 -10.88 -1.22
N VAL A 71 -0.37 -10.51 -2.43
CA VAL A 71 -0.41 -11.39 -3.61
C VAL A 71 0.54 -12.59 -3.47
N THR A 72 1.77 -12.36 -3.00
CA THR A 72 2.82 -13.40 -3.03
C THR A 72 2.83 -14.34 -1.82
N ARG A 73 2.38 -13.87 -0.65
CA ARG A 73 2.50 -14.61 0.63
C ARG A 73 1.17 -14.95 1.27
N LEU A 74 0.11 -14.20 0.98
CA LEU A 74 -1.19 -14.32 1.66
C LEU A 74 -2.31 -14.82 0.74
N ASN A 75 -1.97 -15.20 -0.51
CA ASN A 75 -2.94 -15.60 -1.53
C ASN A 75 -4.03 -14.54 -1.74
N GLY A 76 -3.61 -13.27 -1.80
CA GLY A 76 -4.51 -12.15 -2.03
C GLY A 76 -5.40 -12.37 -3.24
N THR A 77 -6.63 -11.86 -3.17
CA THR A 77 -7.58 -11.99 -4.27
C THR A 77 -7.72 -10.68 -5.04
N THR A 78 -8.26 -10.75 -6.25
CA THR A 78 -8.75 -9.59 -7.00
C THR A 78 -10.05 -9.06 -6.38
N ALA A 79 -10.55 -7.95 -6.92
CA ALA A 79 -11.84 -7.39 -6.50
C ALA A 79 -13.01 -8.32 -6.86
N GLU A 80 -12.87 -9.11 -7.94
CA GLU A 80 -13.84 -10.12 -8.36
C GLU A 80 -13.75 -11.43 -7.54
N GLY A 81 -12.86 -11.49 -6.54
CA GLY A 81 -12.70 -12.67 -5.68
C GLY A 81 -11.80 -13.77 -6.25
N GLY A 82 -11.25 -13.60 -7.45
CA GLY A 82 -10.30 -14.54 -8.06
C GLY A 82 -8.90 -14.45 -7.45
N PRO A 83 -8.03 -15.46 -7.60
CA PRO A 83 -6.64 -15.39 -7.14
C PRO A 83 -5.90 -14.26 -7.87
N ALA A 84 -5.27 -13.35 -7.13
CA ALA A 84 -4.49 -12.27 -7.72
C ALA A 84 -3.12 -12.78 -8.18
N THR A 85 -2.65 -12.27 -9.31
CA THR A 85 -1.36 -12.62 -9.90
C THR A 85 -0.36 -11.49 -9.77
N LEU A 86 0.92 -11.79 -10.02
CA LEU A 86 1.96 -10.76 -10.14
C LEU A 86 1.69 -9.76 -11.27
N ALA A 87 0.96 -10.16 -12.32
CA ALA A 87 0.55 -9.23 -13.38
C ALA A 87 -0.44 -8.19 -12.84
N ASP A 88 -1.38 -8.60 -11.98
CA ASP A 88 -2.33 -7.69 -11.33
C ASP A 88 -1.61 -6.72 -10.40
N TRP A 89 -0.62 -7.21 -9.65
CA TRP A 89 0.23 -6.35 -8.84
C TRP A 89 0.99 -5.33 -9.71
N ARG A 90 1.63 -5.75 -10.81
CA ARG A 90 2.35 -4.83 -11.72
C ARG A 90 1.43 -3.76 -12.28
N ARG A 91 0.21 -4.13 -12.68
CA ARG A 91 -0.79 -3.20 -13.18
C ARG A 91 -1.22 -2.21 -12.10
N HIS A 92 -1.48 -2.69 -10.88
CA HIS A 92 -1.82 -1.84 -9.74
C HIS A 92 -0.68 -0.88 -9.40
N ALA A 93 0.56 -1.37 -9.32
CA ALA A 93 1.74 -0.56 -9.03
C ALA A 93 1.97 0.50 -10.12
N ALA A 94 1.80 0.15 -11.40
CA ALA A 94 1.92 1.10 -12.50
C ALA A 94 0.86 2.21 -12.42
N TRP A 95 -0.40 1.87 -12.16
CA TRP A 95 -1.46 2.87 -11.96
C TRP A 95 -1.20 3.75 -10.74
N LEU A 96 -0.82 3.14 -9.61
CA LEU A 96 -0.51 3.85 -8.38
C LEU A 96 0.64 4.83 -8.59
N LEU A 97 1.76 4.40 -9.15
CA LEU A 97 2.90 5.26 -9.45
C LEU A 97 2.56 6.35 -10.46
N GLY A 98 1.84 6.02 -11.53
CA GLY A 98 1.44 6.99 -12.55
C GLY A 98 0.58 8.11 -11.97
N ILE A 99 -0.50 7.75 -11.26
CA ILE A 99 -1.40 8.72 -10.63
C ILE A 99 -0.66 9.50 -9.54
N ALA A 100 0.12 8.83 -8.68
CA ALA A 100 0.88 9.48 -7.62
C ALA A 100 1.88 10.51 -8.17
N THR A 101 2.58 10.17 -9.27
CA THR A 101 3.51 11.10 -9.94
C THR A 101 2.78 12.33 -10.47
N ILE A 102 1.65 12.15 -11.15
CA ILE A 102 0.84 13.25 -11.71
C ILE A 102 0.35 14.16 -10.59
N VAL A 103 -0.22 13.59 -9.52
CA VAL A 103 -0.75 14.34 -8.38
C VAL A 103 0.37 15.10 -7.68
N TRP A 104 1.46 14.43 -7.34
CA TRP A 104 2.63 15.04 -6.71
C TRP A 104 3.21 16.20 -7.53
N ALA A 105 3.38 16.00 -8.84
CA ALA A 105 3.90 17.04 -9.73
C ALA A 105 2.94 18.23 -9.82
N ALA A 106 1.63 18.00 -9.95
CA ALA A 106 0.63 19.06 -9.98
C ALA A 106 0.66 19.90 -8.69
N ILE A 107 0.73 19.24 -7.52
CA ILE A 107 0.80 19.92 -6.23
C ILE A 107 2.10 20.72 -6.11
N ARG A 108 3.25 20.17 -6.52
CA ARG A 108 4.52 20.89 -6.46
C ARG A 108 4.60 22.08 -7.40
N ILE A 109 4.00 21.98 -8.59
CA ILE A 109 3.83 23.12 -9.50
C ILE A 109 2.93 24.20 -8.86
N LEU A 110 1.87 23.80 -8.15
CA LEU A 110 0.99 24.75 -7.47
C LEU A 110 1.71 25.43 -6.29
N ALA A 111 2.40 24.66 -5.45
CA ALA A 111 3.11 25.14 -4.27
C ALA A 111 4.26 26.10 -4.64
N SER A 112 4.96 25.85 -5.74
CA SER A 112 6.04 26.74 -6.23
C SER A 112 5.53 28.07 -6.82
N ARG A 113 4.21 28.22 -7.02
CA ARG A 113 3.57 29.42 -7.57
C ARG A 113 2.79 30.22 -6.53
N ALA A 114 2.68 29.70 -5.31
CA ALA A 114 2.04 30.35 -4.17
C ALA A 114 3.07 31.18 -3.39
#